data_AF-A0A316PI97-F1
#
_entry.id   AF-A0A316PI97-F1
#
_cell.length_a   1.000
_cell.length_b   1.000
_cell.length_c   1.000
_cell.angle_alpha   90.00
_cell.angle_beta   90.00
_cell.angle_gamma   90.00
#
_symmetry.space_group_name_H-M   'P 1'
#
loop_
_entity.id
_entity.type
_entity.pdbx_description
1 polymer ?
#
loop_
_entity_poly.entity_id
_entity_poly.type
_entity_poly.pdbx_seq_one_letter_code
_entity_poly.pdbx_strand_id
1 'polypeptide(L)'
;MNIKKILIPLMALLIAVPGLANEKMKYKNPTGKEFPILAWYSVLGDSNQTKERYQELREAGFNISFPHFGTAAELEKGLAACKGTGVKIMAMCTELVNNTAATVNRFKDNPSVAGWFLRDEPVTSGYAELRKLRDRIYAADKSHLMYLNLLPCMVAPQDLQAKDYEDYVQRFVDEVNITPISYDMYPVVMENGKAKLRPMFYENLEIVRKVSLRNDYPFWAFCLATAHDPYPIPSDTHLRIEAFSALAYGAQCIQYFTYWTPGTTVWNFHNAPINENGKRTDVYYKVKNVNKEIQALAKVFLGAKATDVSHTGDSIPTGTKSLTQMPPKFQSIQSNGEGILVSQLVNGKNKYVMLVNRSIDNTQNITFYLGESVKRITPFNGEEKLNAGRQTVTLTPGNYAIYKIK
;
A
#
# COMPACT_ATOMS: atom_id res chain seq x y z
N MET A 1 -72.22 -3.06 44.27
CA MET A 1 -71.14 -2.29 44.93
C MET A 1 -69.83 -2.69 44.28
N ASN A 2 -69.38 -1.90 43.30
CA ASN A 2 -68.25 -2.19 42.42
C ASN A 2 -66.96 -1.60 43.01
N ILE A 3 -65.98 -2.44 43.34
CA ILE A 3 -64.61 -2.02 43.63
C ILE A 3 -63.72 -2.54 42.51
N LYS A 4 -63.31 -1.63 41.62
CA LYS A 4 -62.31 -1.85 40.57
C LYS A 4 -60.93 -2.03 41.23
N LYS A 5 -60.28 -3.17 40.99
CA LYS A 5 -58.85 -3.36 41.25
C LYS A 5 -58.05 -2.66 40.16
N ILE A 6 -57.18 -1.74 40.56
CA ILE A 6 -56.21 -1.05 39.69
C ILE A 6 -55.04 -2.01 39.45
N LEU A 7 -54.83 -2.38 38.18
CA LEU A 7 -53.64 -3.10 37.73
C LEU A 7 -52.61 -2.05 37.28
N ILE A 8 -51.47 -1.96 37.95
CA ILE A 8 -50.32 -1.16 37.51
C ILE A 8 -49.46 -2.07 36.61
N PRO A 9 -49.19 -1.72 35.34
CA PRO A 9 -48.27 -2.49 34.53
C PRO A 9 -46.83 -2.12 34.91
N LEU A 10 -46.04 -3.14 35.26
CA LEU A 10 -44.60 -3.05 35.48
C LEU A 10 -43.94 -2.75 34.12
N MET A 11 -43.51 -1.50 33.93
CA MET A 11 -42.77 -1.10 32.73
C MET A 11 -41.33 -1.60 32.87
N ALA A 12 -41.01 -2.69 32.18
CA ALA A 12 -39.65 -3.20 32.08
C ALA A 12 -38.77 -2.17 31.35
N LEU A 13 -37.86 -1.53 32.07
CA LEU A 13 -36.81 -0.71 31.50
C LEU A 13 -35.86 -1.64 30.72
N LEU A 14 -36.02 -1.70 29.39
CA LEU A 14 -34.95 -2.20 28.53
C LEU A 14 -33.80 -1.19 28.62
N ILE A 15 -32.78 -1.53 29.39
CA ILE A 15 -31.47 -0.90 29.27
C ILE A 15 -30.92 -1.36 27.92
N ALA A 16 -31.09 -0.51 26.90
CA ALA A 16 -30.36 -0.66 25.66
C ALA A 16 -28.87 -0.54 25.99
N VAL A 17 -28.17 -1.68 26.00
CA VAL A 17 -26.70 -1.66 25.90
C VAL A 17 -26.41 -0.91 24.60
N PRO A 18 -25.72 0.24 24.62
CA PRO A 18 -25.33 0.88 23.38
C PRO A 18 -24.46 -0.14 22.65
N GLY A 19 -24.94 -0.66 21.52
CA GLY A 19 -24.08 -1.39 20.61
C GLY A 19 -22.85 -0.51 20.38
N LEU A 20 -21.66 -1.05 20.62
CA LEU A 20 -20.41 -0.42 20.23
C LEU A 20 -20.59 0.01 18.77
N ALA A 21 -20.84 1.31 18.57
CA ALA A 21 -21.01 1.86 17.24
C ALA A 21 -19.80 1.41 16.42
N ASN A 22 -20.03 1.10 15.14
CA ASN A 22 -19.00 0.71 14.20
C ASN A 22 -18.10 1.94 13.92
N GLU A 23 -17.31 2.35 14.92
CA GLU A 23 -16.50 3.56 14.91
C GLU A 23 -15.39 3.34 13.89
N LYS A 24 -15.60 3.93 12.71
CA LYS A 24 -14.68 3.86 11.60
C LYS A 24 -13.59 4.89 11.83
N MET A 25 -12.41 4.45 12.24
CA MET A 25 -11.29 5.35 12.43
C MET A 25 -10.81 5.88 11.09
N LYS A 26 -10.81 7.20 10.93
CA LYS A 26 -10.33 7.83 9.70
C LYS A 26 -8.83 7.60 9.56
N TYR A 27 -8.41 7.13 8.39
CA TYR A 27 -6.99 6.99 8.09
C TYR A 27 -6.23 8.30 8.28
N LYS A 28 -5.09 8.19 8.96
CA LYS A 28 -4.11 9.27 9.11
C LYS A 28 -2.77 8.75 8.60
N ASN A 29 -2.18 9.48 7.65
CA ASN A 29 -0.84 9.17 7.16
C ASN A 29 0.17 9.20 8.34
N PRO A 30 0.84 8.08 8.67
CA PRO A 30 1.74 8.05 9.82
C PRO A 30 2.99 8.93 9.63
N THR A 31 3.34 9.30 8.39
CA THR A 31 4.56 10.06 8.05
C THR A 31 4.31 11.55 7.81
N GLY A 32 3.10 12.03 8.12
CA GLY A 32 2.75 13.45 8.04
C GLY A 32 2.61 13.93 6.59
N LYS A 33 3.56 14.75 6.13
CA LYS A 33 3.53 15.39 4.80
C LYS A 33 4.29 14.61 3.72
N GLU A 34 5.02 13.57 4.10
CA GLU A 34 5.74 12.72 3.15
C GLU A 34 4.85 11.59 2.64
N PHE A 35 5.14 11.08 1.44
CA PHE A 35 4.50 9.85 1.00
C PHE A 35 5.02 8.69 1.87
N PRO A 36 4.17 7.83 2.45
CA PRO A 36 4.65 6.74 3.28
C PRO A 36 5.29 5.64 2.41
N ILE A 37 6.48 5.22 2.83
CA ILE A 37 7.26 4.15 2.21
C ILE A 37 7.77 3.23 3.32
N LEU A 38 7.30 1.98 3.30
CA LEU A 38 7.49 1.01 4.38
C LEU A 38 8.48 -0.10 3.98
N ALA A 39 9.39 -0.44 4.88
CA ALA A 39 10.32 -1.57 4.74
C ALA A 39 9.87 -2.76 5.60
N TRP A 40 9.43 -3.86 4.99
CA TRP A 40 9.25 -5.15 5.67
C TRP A 40 10.60 -5.79 5.95
N TYR A 41 10.69 -6.54 7.06
CA TYR A 41 11.95 -7.08 7.59
C TYR A 41 13.09 -6.06 7.48
N SER A 42 12.89 -4.90 8.11
CA SER A 42 13.79 -3.76 8.02
C SER A 42 15.11 -3.94 8.77
N VAL A 43 15.34 -3.26 9.89
CA VAL A 43 16.59 -3.41 10.65
C VAL A 43 16.52 -4.69 11.48
N LEU A 44 17.19 -5.75 11.02
CA LEU A 44 17.20 -7.07 11.67
C LEU A 44 18.42 -7.28 12.56
N GLY A 45 18.22 -7.98 13.67
CA GLY A 45 19.27 -8.36 14.61
C GLY A 45 19.57 -7.30 15.66
N ASP A 46 19.73 -7.73 16.92
CA ASP A 46 19.86 -6.82 18.07
C ASP A 46 21.07 -5.88 17.98
N SER A 47 22.18 -6.35 17.43
CA SER A 47 23.39 -5.53 17.26
C SER A 47 23.23 -4.43 16.20
N ASN A 48 22.25 -4.55 15.30
CA ASN A 48 22.00 -3.59 14.24
C ASN A 48 20.98 -2.51 14.63
N GLN A 49 20.36 -2.58 15.81
CA GLN A 49 19.43 -1.56 16.30
C GLN A 49 20.20 -0.28 16.72
N THR A 50 20.81 0.39 15.75
CA THR A 50 21.60 1.61 15.91
C THR A 50 21.04 2.74 15.06
N LYS A 51 21.34 3.97 15.45
CA LYS A 51 20.85 5.16 14.73
C LYS A 51 21.34 5.19 13.28
N GLU A 52 22.55 4.73 13.04
CA GLU A 52 23.20 4.69 11.73
C GLU A 52 22.44 3.76 10.77
N ARG A 53 21.94 2.61 11.25
CA ARG A 53 21.12 1.70 10.43
C ARG A 53 19.77 2.29 10.08
N TYR A 54 19.15 3.03 10.98
CA TYR A 54 17.90 3.76 10.66
C TYR A 54 18.15 4.98 9.75
N GLN A 55 19.31 5.63 9.83
CA GLN A 55 19.71 6.67 8.87
C GLN A 55 19.97 6.08 7.49
N GLU A 56 20.64 4.93 7.39
CA GLU A 56 20.80 4.19 6.14
C GLU A 56 19.44 3.83 5.51
N LEU A 57 18.51 3.33 6.32
CA LEU A 57 17.13 3.06 5.88
C LEU A 57 16.46 4.34 5.35
N ARG A 58 16.61 5.47 6.07
CA ARG A 58 16.09 6.78 5.65
C ARG A 58 16.70 7.26 4.34
N GLU A 59 18.02 7.09 4.15
CA GLU A 59 18.74 7.48 2.95
C GLU A 59 18.25 6.71 1.71
N ALA A 60 17.75 5.49 1.88
CA ALA A 60 17.07 4.73 0.85
C ALA A 60 15.63 5.19 0.58
N GLY A 61 15.15 6.24 1.26
CA GLY A 61 13.85 6.86 1.04
C GLY A 61 12.70 6.26 1.86
N PHE A 62 12.98 5.26 2.70
CA PHE A 62 11.99 4.73 3.64
C PHE A 62 11.74 5.71 4.78
N ASN A 63 10.50 5.79 5.23
CA ASN A 63 10.10 6.56 6.42
C ASN A 63 9.24 5.73 7.39
N ILE A 64 9.00 4.46 7.08
CA ILE A 64 8.43 3.46 8.00
C ILE A 64 9.31 2.20 7.99
N SER A 65 9.71 1.76 9.16
CA SER A 65 10.46 0.54 9.43
C SER A 65 9.53 -0.50 10.03
N PHE A 66 9.55 -1.72 9.50
CA PHE A 66 8.90 -2.87 10.11
C PHE A 66 9.94 -3.98 10.37
N PRO A 67 10.52 -4.04 11.58
CA PRO A 67 11.70 -4.88 11.89
C PRO A 67 11.35 -6.28 12.42
N HIS A 68 10.08 -6.59 12.67
CA HIS A 68 9.62 -7.86 13.23
C HIS A 68 10.13 -8.21 14.64
N PHE A 69 10.06 -7.26 15.58
CA PHE A 69 10.46 -7.51 16.97
C PHE A 69 9.56 -8.54 17.67
N GLY A 70 10.18 -9.42 18.45
CA GLY A 70 9.52 -10.44 19.25
C GLY A 70 9.13 -9.96 20.65
N THR A 71 9.85 -8.99 21.24
CA THR A 71 9.62 -8.51 22.61
C THR A 71 9.44 -7.00 22.73
N ALA A 72 8.82 -6.55 23.82
CA ALA A 72 8.67 -5.13 24.12
C ALA A 72 10.03 -4.44 24.37
N ALA A 73 11.03 -5.17 24.85
CA ALA A 73 12.38 -4.65 25.05
C ALA A 73 13.09 -4.34 23.73
N GLU A 74 12.95 -5.22 22.74
CA GLU A 74 13.44 -4.97 21.37
C GLU A 74 12.73 -3.77 20.74
N LEU A 75 11.40 -3.67 20.89
CA LEU A 75 10.64 -2.51 20.42
C LEU A 75 11.13 -1.21 21.05
N GLU A 76 11.37 -1.19 22.37
CA GLU A 76 11.92 -0.02 23.07
C GLU A 76 13.29 0.38 22.53
N LYS A 77 14.19 -0.59 22.35
CA LYS A 77 15.53 -0.37 21.79
C LYS A 77 15.47 0.18 20.36
N GLY A 78 14.61 -0.38 19.51
CA GLY A 78 14.40 0.09 18.14
C GLY A 78 13.85 1.51 18.10
N LEU A 79 12.85 1.81 18.94
CA LEU A 79 12.28 3.15 19.07
C LEU A 79 13.31 4.18 19.54
N ALA A 80 14.19 3.80 20.47
CA ALA A 80 15.30 4.66 20.89
C ALA A 80 16.30 4.90 19.75
N ALA A 81 16.66 3.86 19.00
CA ALA A 81 17.63 3.95 17.91
C ALA A 81 17.13 4.77 16.70
N CYS A 82 15.84 4.65 16.33
CA CYS A 82 15.28 5.41 15.21
C CYS A 82 14.96 6.88 15.54
N LYS A 83 15.07 7.30 16.82
CA LYS A 83 14.71 8.65 17.24
C LYS A 83 15.51 9.72 16.47
N GLY A 84 14.78 10.62 15.81
CA GLY A 84 15.36 11.76 15.09
C GLY A 84 15.95 11.42 13.72
N THR A 85 15.78 10.20 13.20
CA THR A 85 16.21 9.85 11.83
C THR A 85 15.16 10.21 10.78
N GLY A 86 13.93 10.51 11.19
CA GLY A 86 12.78 10.68 10.30
C GLY A 86 12.09 9.35 9.92
N VAL A 87 12.56 8.22 10.44
CA VAL A 87 11.92 6.91 10.31
C VAL A 87 11.03 6.66 11.52
N LYS A 88 9.82 6.13 11.26
CA LYS A 88 8.93 5.59 12.29
C LYS A 88 8.91 4.07 12.27
N ILE A 89 8.53 3.43 13.36
CA ILE A 89 8.43 1.98 13.49
C ILE A 89 6.95 1.58 13.47
N MET A 90 6.61 0.65 12.58
CA MET A 90 5.40 -0.15 12.68
C MET A 90 5.61 -1.16 13.82
N ALA A 91 4.93 -0.96 14.94
CA ALA A 91 5.23 -1.67 16.18
C ALA A 91 4.62 -3.07 16.18
N MET A 92 5.44 -4.06 16.52
CA MET A 92 5.01 -5.39 16.92
C MET A 92 5.89 -5.90 18.06
N CYS A 93 5.28 -6.72 18.91
CA CYS A 93 5.93 -7.55 19.93
C CYS A 93 4.88 -8.52 20.47
N THR A 94 5.31 -9.60 21.12
CA THR A 94 4.41 -10.60 21.70
C THR A 94 3.46 -9.98 22.74
N GLU A 95 3.95 -9.02 23.52
CA GLU A 95 3.24 -8.34 24.58
C GLU A 95 2.13 -7.41 24.05
N LEU A 96 2.15 -7.03 22.76
CA LEU A 96 1.06 -6.29 22.14
C LEU A 96 -0.24 -7.12 22.11
N VAL A 97 -0.12 -8.45 21.97
CA VAL A 97 -1.26 -9.37 21.95
C VAL A 97 -1.61 -9.85 23.37
N ASN A 98 -0.58 -10.22 24.15
CA ASN A 98 -0.76 -10.86 25.45
C ASN A 98 -1.04 -9.86 26.58
N ASN A 99 -0.56 -8.62 26.47
CA ASN A 99 -0.75 -7.56 27.47
C ASN A 99 -1.04 -6.20 26.79
N THR A 100 -2.05 -6.20 25.91
CA THR A 100 -2.32 -5.10 24.97
C THR A 100 -2.35 -3.72 25.60
N ALA A 101 -3.15 -3.51 26.65
CA ALA A 101 -3.33 -2.17 27.22
C ALA A 101 -2.03 -1.63 27.84
N ALA A 102 -1.28 -2.46 28.56
CA ALA A 102 -0.01 -2.03 29.16
C ALA A 102 1.03 -1.72 28.07
N THR A 103 1.16 -2.58 27.07
CA THR A 103 2.11 -2.40 25.96
C THR A 103 1.80 -1.15 25.13
N VAL A 104 0.53 -0.94 24.77
CA VAL A 104 0.09 0.24 24.02
C VAL A 104 0.33 1.51 24.85
N ASN A 105 -0.08 1.54 26.12
CA ASN A 105 0.14 2.69 26.99
C ASN A 105 1.63 3.00 27.22
N ARG A 106 2.50 1.98 27.18
CA ARG A 106 3.95 2.17 27.30
C ARG A 106 4.55 2.91 26.11
N PHE A 107 4.08 2.65 24.89
CA PHE A 107 4.75 3.11 23.67
C PHE A 107 3.97 4.15 22.84
N LYS A 108 2.65 4.31 23.04
CA LYS A 108 1.81 5.18 22.18
C LYS A 108 2.26 6.64 22.14
N ASP A 109 2.87 7.17 23.21
CA ASP A 109 3.30 8.58 23.24
C ASP A 109 4.68 8.79 22.61
N ASN A 110 5.35 7.71 22.15
CA ASN A 110 6.60 7.81 21.43
C ASN A 110 6.36 8.29 19.98
N PRO A 111 6.92 9.45 19.55
CA PRO A 111 6.65 10.02 18.24
C PRO A 111 7.16 9.17 17.06
N SER A 112 8.04 8.21 17.34
CA SER A 112 8.54 7.24 16.37
C SER A 112 7.59 6.07 16.13
N VAL A 113 6.47 5.93 16.85
CA VAL A 113 5.47 4.90 16.52
C VAL A 113 4.67 5.32 15.27
N ALA A 114 4.63 4.45 14.27
CA ALA A 114 3.79 4.61 13.07
C ALA A 114 2.39 4.01 13.28
N GLY A 115 2.32 2.89 13.97
CA GLY A 115 1.13 2.06 14.08
C GLY A 115 1.40 0.75 14.81
N TRP A 116 0.35 -0.05 14.94
CA TRP A 116 0.35 -1.35 15.59
C TRP A 116 0.07 -2.45 14.56
N PHE A 117 1.00 -3.40 14.42
CA PHE A 117 0.79 -4.55 13.56
C PHE A 117 -0.04 -5.62 14.27
N LEU A 118 -1.02 -6.17 13.56
CA LEU A 118 -1.93 -7.18 14.09
C LEU A 118 -1.57 -8.58 13.61
N ARG A 119 -1.42 -8.77 12.30
CA ARG A 119 -1.28 -10.10 11.70
C ARG A 119 -0.74 -10.03 10.28
N ASP A 120 -0.18 -11.14 9.82
CA ASP A 120 0.12 -11.36 8.41
C ASP A 120 -0.87 -12.37 7.82
N GLU A 121 -1.38 -12.06 6.63
CA GLU A 121 -2.14 -12.95 5.75
C GLU A 121 -3.27 -13.77 6.43
N PRO A 122 -4.22 -13.14 7.14
CA PRO A 122 -5.32 -13.86 7.77
C PRO A 122 -6.36 -14.34 6.75
N VAL A 123 -6.86 -15.56 6.91
CA VAL A 123 -8.11 -16.01 6.27
C VAL A 123 -9.34 -15.49 7.04
N THR A 124 -10.53 -15.52 6.43
CA THR A 124 -11.70 -14.84 7.04
C THR A 124 -12.14 -15.39 8.40
N SER A 125 -11.90 -16.67 8.71
CA SER A 125 -12.19 -17.22 10.05
C SER A 125 -11.38 -16.57 11.17
N GLY A 126 -10.24 -15.93 10.84
CA GLY A 126 -9.45 -15.17 11.81
C GLY A 126 -9.98 -13.76 12.12
N TYR A 127 -10.91 -13.23 11.33
CA TYR A 127 -11.32 -11.83 11.40
C TYR A 127 -11.99 -11.45 12.73
N ALA A 128 -12.77 -12.36 13.33
CA ALA A 128 -13.42 -12.11 14.62
C ALA A 128 -12.40 -11.91 15.76
N GLU A 129 -11.31 -12.68 15.77
CA GLU A 129 -10.25 -12.51 16.78
C GLU A 129 -9.41 -11.25 16.52
N LEU A 130 -9.18 -10.89 15.25
CA LEU A 130 -8.53 -9.64 14.89
C LEU A 130 -9.35 -8.42 15.31
N ARG A 131 -10.69 -8.49 15.16
CA ARG A 131 -11.63 -7.49 15.65
C ARG A 131 -11.52 -7.30 17.17
N LYS A 132 -11.40 -8.38 17.94
CA LYS A 132 -11.18 -8.31 19.40
C LYS A 132 -9.83 -7.69 19.75
N LEU A 133 -8.74 -8.03 19.05
CA LEU A 133 -7.43 -7.40 19.27
C LEU A 133 -7.47 -5.90 18.94
N ARG A 134 -8.06 -5.54 17.81
CA ARG A 134 -8.30 -4.16 17.42
C ARG A 134 -9.04 -3.38 18.50
N ASP A 135 -10.14 -3.90 19.01
CA ASP A 135 -10.95 -3.22 20.05
C ASP A 135 -10.15 -2.98 21.33
N ARG A 136 -9.31 -3.94 21.74
CA ARG A 136 -8.40 -3.78 22.88
C ARG A 136 -7.36 -2.69 22.64
N ILE A 137 -6.80 -2.58 21.44
CA ILE A 137 -5.84 -1.52 21.11
C ILE A 137 -6.55 -0.16 21.04
N TYR A 138 -7.72 -0.05 20.39
CA TYR A 138 -8.47 1.21 20.31
C TYR A 138 -8.93 1.73 21.67
N ALA A 139 -9.15 0.85 22.65
CA ALA A 139 -9.43 1.27 24.02
C ALA A 139 -8.25 2.04 24.66
N ALA A 140 -7.01 1.82 24.21
CA ALA A 140 -5.81 2.46 24.74
C ALA A 140 -5.22 3.55 23.80
N ASP A 141 -5.39 3.39 22.49
CA ASP A 141 -4.85 4.30 21.47
C ASP A 141 -5.74 4.34 20.22
N LYS A 142 -6.31 5.53 19.96
CA LYS A 142 -7.07 5.86 18.74
C LYS A 142 -6.30 6.76 17.77
N SER A 143 -5.03 7.03 18.04
CA SER A 143 -4.24 8.04 17.31
C SER A 143 -3.30 7.44 16.26
N HIS A 144 -2.82 6.21 16.48
CA HIS A 144 -1.93 5.51 15.57
C HIS A 144 -2.66 4.54 14.64
N LEU A 145 -1.99 4.20 13.54
CA LEU A 145 -2.49 3.26 12.55
C LEU A 145 -2.60 1.85 13.13
N MET A 146 -3.50 1.04 12.58
CA MET A 146 -3.47 -0.41 12.74
C MET A 146 -3.16 -1.05 11.40
N TYR A 147 -2.33 -2.08 11.41
CA TYR A 147 -1.77 -2.60 10.17
C TYR A 147 -1.77 -4.12 10.17
N LEU A 148 -2.21 -4.68 9.05
CA LEU A 148 -2.02 -6.07 8.66
C LEU A 148 -2.06 -6.12 7.13
N ASN A 149 -1.49 -7.17 6.56
CA ASN A 149 -1.66 -7.48 5.15
C ASN A 149 -2.58 -8.67 4.96
N LEU A 150 -3.37 -8.61 3.91
CA LEU A 150 -4.21 -9.68 3.41
C LEU A 150 -3.45 -10.53 2.39
N LEU A 151 -3.94 -11.74 2.15
CA LEU A 151 -3.50 -12.58 1.03
C LEU A 151 -3.86 -11.92 -0.32
N PRO A 152 -3.20 -12.25 -1.45
CA PRO A 152 -3.47 -11.67 -2.75
C PRO A 152 -4.53 -12.47 -3.52
N CYS A 153 -5.04 -11.92 -4.63
CA CYS A 153 -6.08 -12.56 -5.44
C CYS A 153 -5.67 -13.89 -6.11
N MET A 154 -4.39 -14.27 -6.01
CA MET A 154 -3.90 -15.56 -6.51
C MET A 154 -4.24 -16.73 -5.60
N VAL A 155 -4.66 -16.48 -4.36
CA VAL A 155 -5.12 -17.51 -3.43
C VAL A 155 -6.56 -17.85 -3.74
N ALA A 156 -6.87 -19.15 -3.81
CA ALA A 156 -8.19 -19.60 -4.19
C ALA A 156 -9.25 -19.13 -3.17
N PRO A 157 -10.46 -18.73 -3.60
CA PRO A 157 -11.52 -18.27 -2.70
C PRO A 157 -11.82 -19.25 -1.54
N GLN A 158 -11.69 -20.56 -1.80
CA GLN A 158 -11.87 -21.61 -0.79
C GLN A 158 -10.84 -21.50 0.34
N ASP A 159 -9.57 -21.25 0.01
CA ASP A 159 -8.49 -21.10 0.99
C ASP A 159 -8.61 -19.76 1.74
N LEU A 160 -9.10 -18.72 1.06
CA LEU A 160 -9.49 -17.45 1.70
C LEU A 160 -10.70 -17.60 2.62
N GLN A 161 -11.51 -18.65 2.44
CA GLN A 161 -12.82 -18.85 3.06
C GLN A 161 -13.77 -17.69 2.74
N ALA A 162 -13.80 -17.29 1.48
CA ALA A 162 -14.61 -16.19 0.96
C ALA A 162 -15.28 -16.62 -0.36
N LYS A 163 -16.32 -15.89 -0.77
CA LYS A 163 -17.00 -16.18 -2.04
C LYS A 163 -16.08 -15.98 -3.25
N ASP A 164 -15.34 -14.88 -3.23
CA ASP A 164 -14.36 -14.46 -4.22
C ASP A 164 -13.39 -13.47 -3.55
N TYR A 165 -12.40 -12.97 -4.29
CA TYR A 165 -11.41 -12.06 -3.72
C TYR A 165 -12.00 -10.69 -3.32
N GLU A 166 -13.02 -10.20 -4.03
CA GLU A 166 -13.67 -8.94 -3.65
C GLU A 166 -14.43 -9.10 -2.32
N ASP A 167 -15.14 -10.22 -2.14
CA ASP A 167 -15.76 -10.59 -0.87
C ASP A 167 -14.74 -10.71 0.26
N TYR A 168 -13.59 -11.36 0.03
CA TYR A 168 -12.52 -11.48 1.02
C TYR A 168 -12.03 -10.11 1.54
N VAL A 169 -11.76 -9.17 0.62
CA VAL A 169 -11.29 -7.81 0.96
C VAL A 169 -12.41 -6.98 1.59
N GLN A 170 -13.66 -7.12 1.11
CA GLN A 170 -14.81 -6.42 1.67
C GLN A 170 -15.10 -6.89 3.12
N ARG A 171 -15.02 -8.20 3.38
CA ARG A 171 -15.18 -8.77 4.72
C ARG A 171 -14.10 -8.29 5.68
N PHE A 172 -12.87 -8.06 5.22
CA PHE A 172 -11.85 -7.41 6.06
C PHE A 172 -12.30 -6.01 6.50
N VAL A 173 -12.84 -5.21 5.57
CA VAL A 173 -13.32 -3.86 5.87
C VAL A 173 -14.50 -3.89 6.85
N ASP A 174 -15.41 -4.85 6.70
CA ASP A 174 -16.64 -4.90 7.51
C ASP A 174 -16.40 -5.53 8.90
N GLU A 175 -15.67 -6.65 8.94
CA GLU A 175 -15.48 -7.46 10.15
C GLU A 175 -14.30 -6.96 10.98
N VAL A 176 -13.12 -6.80 10.37
CA VAL A 176 -11.93 -6.30 11.06
C VAL A 176 -12.01 -4.78 11.21
N ASN A 177 -12.43 -4.05 10.17
CA ASN A 177 -12.67 -2.61 10.20
C ASN A 177 -11.48 -1.81 10.76
N ILE A 178 -10.33 -1.94 10.09
CA ILE A 178 -9.15 -1.08 10.25
C ILE A 178 -8.72 -0.50 8.90
N THR A 179 -7.99 0.61 8.92
CA THR A 179 -7.33 1.17 7.74
C THR A 179 -5.82 1.09 7.89
N PRO A 180 -5.06 0.91 6.81
CA PRO A 180 -5.48 0.79 5.40
C PRO A 180 -5.93 -0.63 5.03
N ILE A 181 -6.44 -0.81 3.82
CA ILE A 181 -6.43 -2.13 3.15
C ILE A 181 -5.00 -2.40 2.68
N SER A 182 -4.43 -3.56 2.96
CA SER A 182 -3.12 -3.92 2.42
C SER A 182 -3.09 -5.40 2.08
N TYR A 183 -2.27 -5.79 1.11
CA TYR A 183 -2.20 -7.13 0.53
C TYR A 183 -0.79 -7.40 0.00
N ASP A 184 -0.37 -8.64 -0.19
CA ASP A 184 0.98 -9.12 -0.57
C ASP A 184 1.11 -9.65 -2.02
N MET A 185 0.63 -8.90 -3.02
CA MET A 185 0.73 -9.32 -4.43
C MET A 185 2.09 -8.96 -5.05
N TYR A 186 2.87 -9.97 -5.44
CA TYR A 186 4.13 -9.82 -6.18
C TYR A 186 3.98 -10.31 -7.63
N PRO A 187 3.98 -9.40 -8.62
CA PRO A 187 3.59 -9.77 -9.98
C PRO A 187 4.73 -10.25 -10.87
N VAL A 188 5.99 -9.93 -10.56
CA VAL A 188 7.12 -10.25 -11.44
C VAL A 188 7.72 -11.61 -11.07
N VAL A 189 7.60 -12.60 -11.95
CA VAL A 189 8.13 -13.96 -11.74
C VAL A 189 9.00 -14.41 -12.90
N MET A 190 9.91 -15.33 -12.63
CA MET A 190 10.67 -16.03 -13.67
C MET A 190 9.86 -17.20 -14.21
N GLU A 191 9.63 -17.21 -15.52
CA GLU A 191 9.04 -18.33 -16.25
C GLU A 191 9.88 -18.61 -17.49
N ASN A 192 10.34 -19.86 -17.64
CA ASN A 192 11.15 -20.30 -18.78
C ASN A 192 12.38 -19.38 -19.02
N GLY A 193 13.06 -18.97 -17.95
CA GLY A 193 14.26 -18.14 -18.01
C GLY A 193 14.02 -16.65 -18.31
N LYS A 194 12.76 -16.19 -18.33
CA LYS A 194 12.41 -14.78 -18.57
C LYS A 194 11.49 -14.24 -17.48
N ALA A 195 11.70 -12.99 -17.08
CA ALA A 195 10.79 -12.29 -16.18
C ALA A 195 9.46 -11.99 -16.88
N LYS A 196 8.34 -12.24 -16.20
CA LYS A 196 6.99 -11.97 -16.69
C LYS A 196 6.12 -11.37 -15.59
N LEU A 197 5.09 -10.65 -16.02
CA LEU A 197 4.01 -10.21 -15.12
C LEU A 197 2.94 -11.29 -15.01
N ARG A 198 2.55 -11.60 -13.78
CA ARG A 198 1.38 -12.43 -13.49
C ARG A 198 0.11 -11.78 -14.07
N PRO A 199 -0.76 -12.53 -14.76
CA PRO A 199 -1.97 -11.99 -15.38
C PRO A 199 -2.91 -11.27 -14.40
N MET A 200 -2.95 -11.72 -13.14
CA MET A 200 -3.85 -11.20 -12.10
C MET A 200 -3.35 -9.90 -11.42
N PHE A 201 -2.19 -9.35 -11.82
CA PHE A 201 -1.62 -8.17 -11.16
C PHE A 201 -2.59 -6.98 -11.13
N TYR A 202 -3.15 -6.64 -12.29
CA TYR A 202 -4.07 -5.51 -12.40
C TYR A 202 -5.48 -5.82 -11.88
N GLU A 203 -5.90 -7.08 -11.90
CA GLU A 203 -7.15 -7.54 -11.26
C GLU A 203 -7.11 -7.29 -9.75
N ASN A 204 -6.01 -7.65 -9.09
CA ASN A 204 -5.82 -7.39 -7.67
C ASN A 204 -5.94 -5.90 -7.35
N LEU A 205 -5.24 -5.06 -8.14
CA LEU A 205 -5.28 -3.60 -7.99
C LEU A 205 -6.68 -3.03 -8.23
N GLU A 206 -7.41 -3.51 -9.24
CA GLU A 206 -8.77 -3.05 -9.54
C GLU A 206 -9.75 -3.42 -8.42
N ILE A 207 -9.73 -4.66 -7.93
CA ILE A 207 -10.60 -5.11 -6.85
C ILE A 207 -10.33 -4.32 -5.57
N VAL A 208 -9.06 -4.18 -5.18
CA VAL A 208 -8.70 -3.44 -3.95
C VAL A 208 -9.03 -1.96 -4.09
N ARG A 209 -8.77 -1.33 -5.26
CA ARG A 209 -9.19 0.05 -5.54
C ARG A 209 -10.72 0.20 -5.44
N LYS A 210 -11.49 -0.75 -5.96
CA LYS A 210 -12.96 -0.71 -5.92
C LYS A 210 -13.47 -0.77 -4.48
N VAL A 211 -12.97 -1.70 -3.67
CA VAL A 211 -13.33 -1.80 -2.23
C VAL A 211 -12.86 -0.57 -1.46
N SER A 212 -11.65 -0.08 -1.75
CA SER A 212 -11.09 1.16 -1.19
C SER A 212 -12.01 2.36 -1.41
N LEU A 213 -12.42 2.60 -2.67
CA LEU A 213 -13.29 3.72 -3.03
C LEU A 213 -14.69 3.59 -2.42
N ARG A 214 -15.27 2.38 -2.45
CA ARG A 214 -16.59 2.10 -1.85
C ARG A 214 -16.63 2.45 -0.36
N ASN A 215 -15.52 2.22 0.34
CA ASN A 215 -15.44 2.31 1.79
C ASN A 215 -14.71 3.56 2.31
N ASP A 216 -14.21 4.43 1.44
CA ASP A 216 -13.31 5.55 1.79
C ASP A 216 -12.08 5.10 2.61
N TYR A 217 -11.56 3.90 2.31
CA TYR A 217 -10.37 3.32 2.93
C TYR A 217 -9.20 3.43 1.98
N PRO A 218 -8.06 4.02 2.36
CA PRO A 218 -6.89 3.94 1.50
C PRO A 218 -6.38 2.50 1.45
N PHE A 219 -5.66 2.19 0.38
CA PHE A 219 -4.92 0.93 0.29
C PHE A 219 -3.40 1.14 0.16
N TRP A 220 -2.64 0.18 0.67
CA TRP A 220 -1.19 0.10 0.63
C TRP A 220 -0.78 -1.10 -0.23
N ALA A 221 0.23 -0.93 -1.08
CA ALA A 221 0.61 -1.92 -2.09
C ALA A 221 2.10 -2.25 -2.03
N PHE A 222 2.45 -3.51 -2.31
CA PHE A 222 3.85 -3.94 -2.30
C PHE A 222 4.60 -3.66 -3.59
N CYS A 223 5.92 -3.54 -3.41
CA CYS A 223 6.93 -3.94 -4.36
C CYS A 223 7.77 -5.09 -3.76
N LEU A 224 8.21 -6.02 -4.60
CA LEU A 224 9.17 -7.04 -4.18
C LEU A 224 10.62 -6.53 -4.36
N ALA A 225 11.34 -6.42 -3.25
CA ALA A 225 12.74 -6.01 -3.20
C ALA A 225 13.70 -7.18 -2.88
N THR A 226 13.21 -8.41 -2.73
CA THR A 226 14.05 -9.56 -2.36
C THR A 226 13.79 -10.76 -3.26
N ALA A 227 14.85 -11.28 -3.85
CA ALA A 227 14.78 -12.47 -4.69
C ALA A 227 14.59 -13.73 -3.84
N HIS A 228 13.82 -14.67 -4.37
CA HIS A 228 13.58 -16.03 -3.88
C HIS A 228 12.70 -16.71 -4.92
N ASP A 229 12.71 -18.04 -5.03
CA ASP A 229 11.97 -18.70 -6.10
C ASP A 229 10.44 -18.45 -5.98
N PRO A 230 9.75 -18.07 -7.08
CA PRO A 230 10.20 -17.90 -8.47
C PRO A 230 10.58 -16.45 -8.85
N TYR A 231 10.72 -15.56 -7.88
CA TYR A 231 10.96 -14.14 -8.05
C TYR A 231 12.42 -13.79 -8.36
N PRO A 232 12.69 -13.02 -9.43
CA PRO A 232 14.06 -12.66 -9.80
C PRO A 232 14.66 -11.62 -8.85
N ILE A 233 15.97 -11.40 -8.97
CA ILE A 233 16.62 -10.18 -8.44
C ILE A 233 15.92 -8.96 -9.07
N PRO A 234 15.36 -8.05 -8.26
CA PRO A 234 14.63 -6.90 -8.78
C PRO A 234 15.49 -6.01 -9.67
N SER A 235 14.99 -5.76 -10.88
CA SER A 235 15.52 -4.72 -11.77
C SER A 235 14.82 -3.39 -11.48
N ASP A 236 15.36 -2.29 -12.02
CA ASP A 236 14.68 -0.98 -11.96
C ASP A 236 13.28 -1.08 -12.59
N THR A 237 13.15 -1.74 -13.75
CA THR A 237 11.86 -2.02 -14.39
C THR A 237 10.87 -2.72 -13.48
N HIS A 238 11.29 -3.76 -12.74
CA HIS A 238 10.39 -4.52 -11.85
C HIS A 238 9.85 -3.62 -10.73
N LEU A 239 10.74 -2.89 -10.06
CA LEU A 239 10.33 -1.98 -8.98
C LEU A 239 9.42 -0.86 -9.49
N ARG A 240 9.70 -0.32 -10.68
CA ARG A 240 8.91 0.76 -11.29
C ARG A 240 7.53 0.29 -11.72
N ILE A 241 7.42 -0.88 -12.37
CA ILE A 241 6.14 -1.38 -12.84
C ILE A 241 5.22 -1.71 -11.66
N GLU A 242 5.76 -2.22 -10.56
CA GLU A 242 5.01 -2.47 -9.32
C GLU A 242 4.58 -1.15 -8.68
N ALA A 243 5.52 -0.24 -8.40
CA ALA A 243 5.25 1.00 -7.68
C ALA A 243 4.34 1.96 -8.46
N PHE A 244 4.66 2.26 -9.72
CA PHE A 244 3.92 3.27 -10.49
C PHE A 244 2.58 2.77 -11.00
N SER A 245 2.40 1.45 -11.17
CA SER A 245 1.05 0.89 -11.36
C SER A 245 0.21 1.04 -10.10
N ALA A 246 0.74 0.70 -8.93
CA ALA A 246 0.03 0.87 -7.67
C ALA A 246 -0.35 2.34 -7.41
N LEU A 247 0.56 3.29 -7.66
CA LEU A 247 0.30 4.72 -7.56
C LEU A 247 -0.76 5.21 -8.56
N ALA A 248 -0.74 4.70 -9.80
CA ALA A 248 -1.78 5.00 -10.78
C ALA A 248 -3.16 4.46 -10.35
N TYR A 249 -3.21 3.35 -9.60
CA TYR A 249 -4.42 2.84 -8.97
C TYR A 249 -4.82 3.58 -7.67
N GLY A 250 -3.97 4.48 -7.18
CA GLY A 250 -4.27 5.34 -6.03
C GLY A 250 -3.70 4.85 -4.70
N ALA A 251 -2.71 3.95 -4.70
CA ALA A 251 -2.05 3.48 -3.49
C ALA A 251 -1.56 4.66 -2.63
N GLN A 252 -1.74 4.54 -1.31
CA GLN A 252 -1.39 5.56 -0.32
C GLN A 252 -0.22 5.14 0.59
N CYS A 253 0.50 4.09 0.18
CA CYS A 253 1.83 3.69 0.65
C CYS A 253 2.40 2.71 -0.37
N ILE A 254 3.72 2.76 -0.57
CA ILE A 254 4.47 1.69 -1.22
C ILE A 254 5.28 0.98 -0.14
N GLN A 255 5.13 -0.34 -0.04
CA GLN A 255 5.82 -1.16 0.94
C GLN A 255 6.72 -2.19 0.24
N TYR A 256 7.89 -2.48 0.80
CA TYR A 256 8.87 -3.33 0.15
C TYR A 256 9.10 -4.61 0.95
N PHE A 257 8.89 -5.76 0.31
CA PHE A 257 9.27 -7.07 0.84
C PHE A 257 10.54 -7.58 0.14
N THR A 258 11.67 -7.68 0.82
CA THR A 258 12.02 -7.06 2.09
C THR A 258 13.13 -6.04 1.91
N TYR A 259 13.44 -5.31 2.98
CA TYR A 259 14.60 -4.43 3.02
C TYR A 259 15.88 -5.19 3.39
N TRP A 260 15.82 -6.08 4.37
CA TRP A 260 16.94 -6.94 4.77
C TRP A 260 16.63 -8.38 4.40
N THR A 261 17.62 -9.11 3.89
CA THR A 261 17.47 -10.54 3.55
C THR A 261 17.08 -11.31 4.82
N PRO A 262 15.87 -11.89 4.90
CA PRO A 262 15.46 -12.65 6.07
C PRO A 262 16.25 -13.96 6.14
N GLY A 263 16.70 -14.33 7.34
CA GLY A 263 17.26 -15.66 7.59
C GLY A 263 16.14 -16.69 7.73
N THR A 264 16.11 -17.72 6.88
CA THR A 264 15.12 -18.81 6.94
C THR A 264 15.65 -20.07 6.27
N THR A 265 15.07 -21.22 6.59
CA THR A 265 15.33 -22.51 5.93
C THR A 265 14.26 -22.88 4.89
N VAL A 266 13.16 -22.12 4.81
CA VAL A 266 12.00 -22.42 3.95
C VAL A 266 12.16 -21.81 2.56
N TRP A 267 12.65 -20.57 2.50
CA TRP A 267 12.81 -19.80 1.28
C TRP A 267 14.28 -19.48 1.02
N ASN A 268 14.68 -19.50 -0.25
CA ASN A 268 16.01 -19.10 -0.68
C ASN A 268 16.12 -17.56 -0.82
N PHE A 269 15.80 -16.80 0.23
CA PHE A 269 15.90 -15.34 0.15
C PHE A 269 17.34 -14.87 -0.12
N HIS A 270 17.52 -14.00 -1.10
CA HIS A 270 18.81 -13.39 -1.40
C HIS A 270 18.66 -12.00 -2.06
N ASN A 271 19.75 -11.24 -2.10
CA ASN A 271 19.82 -9.94 -2.80
C ASN A 271 18.76 -8.91 -2.40
N ALA A 272 18.29 -8.90 -1.15
CA ALA A 272 17.53 -7.76 -0.61
C ALA A 272 18.41 -6.48 -0.60
N PRO A 273 17.87 -5.27 -0.42
CA PRO A 273 18.65 -4.04 -0.27
C PRO A 273 19.84 -4.19 0.68
N ILE A 274 19.62 -4.81 1.84
CA ILE A 274 20.67 -5.22 2.77
C ILE A 274 20.74 -6.75 2.81
N ASN A 275 21.91 -7.31 2.54
CA ASN A 275 22.08 -8.76 2.61
C ASN A 275 22.15 -9.27 4.06
N GLU A 276 22.14 -10.59 4.23
CA GLU A 276 22.25 -11.29 5.52
C GLU A 276 23.45 -10.83 6.39
N ASN A 277 24.53 -10.36 5.77
CA ASN A 277 25.74 -9.86 6.43
C ASN A 277 25.70 -8.35 6.75
N GLY A 278 24.56 -7.69 6.55
CA GLY A 278 24.39 -6.26 6.82
C GLY A 278 25.09 -5.33 5.82
N LYS A 279 25.41 -5.81 4.62
CA LYS A 279 26.01 -5.02 3.54
C LYS A 279 24.95 -4.66 2.51
N ARG A 280 25.06 -3.44 1.96
CA ARG A 280 24.24 -3.00 0.81
C ARG A 280 24.48 -3.90 -0.40
N THR A 281 23.41 -4.25 -1.09
CA THR A 281 23.46 -4.85 -2.42
C THR A 281 23.13 -3.79 -3.48
N ASP A 282 23.20 -4.16 -4.77
CA ASP A 282 22.78 -3.27 -5.85
C ASP A 282 21.27 -2.90 -5.76
N VAL A 283 20.44 -3.76 -5.14
CA VAL A 283 19.01 -3.50 -4.97
C VAL A 283 18.75 -2.30 -4.05
N TYR A 284 19.65 -2.02 -3.09
CA TYR A 284 19.57 -0.81 -2.24
C TYR A 284 19.51 0.47 -3.08
N TYR A 285 20.38 0.58 -4.08
CA TYR A 285 20.47 1.78 -4.91
C TYR A 285 19.27 1.89 -5.86
N LYS A 286 18.76 0.77 -6.37
CA LYS A 286 17.54 0.74 -7.20
C LYS A 286 16.31 1.20 -6.43
N VAL A 287 16.08 0.63 -5.24
CA VAL A 287 15.00 1.03 -4.34
C VAL A 287 15.14 2.50 -3.95
N LYS A 288 16.36 2.96 -3.60
CA LYS A 288 16.63 4.36 -3.28
C LYS A 288 16.22 5.31 -4.41
N ASN A 289 16.51 4.97 -5.66
CA ASN A 289 16.15 5.79 -6.81
C ASN A 289 14.63 5.88 -7.01
N VAL A 290 13.94 4.73 -6.96
CA VAL A 290 12.47 4.67 -7.08
C VAL A 290 11.81 5.45 -5.93
N ASN A 291 12.25 5.25 -4.69
CA ASN A 291 11.70 5.95 -3.52
C ASN A 291 11.91 7.46 -3.59
N LYS A 292 13.10 7.92 -4.01
CA LYS A 292 13.38 9.35 -4.20
C LYS A 292 12.41 9.98 -5.20
N GLU A 293 12.09 9.26 -6.28
CA GLU A 293 11.16 9.70 -7.30
C GLU A 293 9.71 9.76 -6.80
N ILE A 294 9.28 8.75 -6.03
CA ILE A 294 7.96 8.73 -5.38
C ILE A 294 7.82 9.93 -4.43
N GLN A 295 8.82 10.20 -3.59
CA GLN A 295 8.79 11.35 -2.69
C GLN A 295 8.72 12.68 -3.43
N ALA A 296 9.45 12.81 -4.54
CA ALA A 296 9.42 14.01 -5.36
C ALA A 296 8.02 14.25 -6.00
N LEU A 297 7.23 13.18 -6.15
CA LEU A 297 5.85 13.21 -6.64
C LEU A 297 4.79 13.14 -5.54
N ALA A 298 5.15 13.29 -4.27
CA ALA A 298 4.20 13.28 -3.16
C ALA A 298 3.06 14.29 -3.36
N LYS A 299 3.33 15.45 -3.97
CA LYS A 299 2.30 16.46 -4.31
C LYS A 299 1.21 15.96 -5.26
N VAL A 300 1.51 14.93 -6.06
CA VAL A 300 0.54 14.28 -6.95
C VAL A 300 -0.18 13.18 -6.19
N PHE A 301 0.56 12.28 -5.52
CA PHE A 301 0.01 11.01 -5.02
C PHE A 301 -0.51 11.03 -3.59
N LEU A 302 0.09 11.80 -2.68
CA LEU A 302 -0.30 11.81 -1.27
C LEU A 302 -1.69 12.44 -1.11
N GLY A 303 -2.66 11.63 -0.67
CA GLY A 303 -4.07 11.99 -0.54
C GLY A 303 -4.86 11.90 -1.84
N ALA A 304 -4.26 11.43 -2.94
CA ALA A 304 -4.93 11.31 -4.22
C ALA A 304 -5.92 10.15 -4.25
N LYS A 305 -7.02 10.32 -4.99
CA LYS A 305 -7.95 9.24 -5.33
C LYS A 305 -7.88 8.99 -6.84
N ALA A 306 -7.66 7.73 -7.24
CA ALA A 306 -7.81 7.33 -8.63
C ALA A 306 -9.30 7.18 -8.96
N THR A 307 -9.89 8.22 -9.54
CA THR A 307 -11.33 8.27 -9.86
C THR A 307 -11.70 7.40 -11.06
N ASP A 308 -10.77 7.17 -11.97
CA ASP A 308 -10.94 6.29 -13.11
C ASP A 308 -9.60 5.65 -13.47
N VAL A 309 -9.60 4.36 -13.78
CA VAL A 309 -8.43 3.62 -14.26
C VAL A 309 -8.90 2.72 -15.39
N SER A 310 -8.17 2.73 -16.48
CA SER A 310 -8.49 1.96 -17.67
C SER A 310 -7.22 1.60 -18.42
N HIS A 311 -7.32 0.65 -19.35
CA HIS A 311 -6.20 0.18 -20.15
C HIS A 311 -6.49 0.36 -21.64
N THR A 312 -5.45 0.62 -22.41
CA THR A 312 -5.50 0.62 -23.89
C THR A 312 -4.88 -0.65 -24.45
N GLY A 313 -4.92 -0.80 -25.78
CA GLY A 313 -4.35 -1.93 -26.50
C GLY A 313 -5.36 -3.05 -26.76
N ASP A 314 -4.96 -4.02 -27.59
CA ASP A 314 -5.84 -5.12 -28.02
C ASP A 314 -6.04 -6.17 -26.91
N SER A 315 -5.08 -6.27 -25.99
CA SER A 315 -5.13 -7.19 -24.85
C SER A 315 -5.28 -6.41 -23.54
N ILE A 316 -6.49 -6.39 -23.01
CA ILE A 316 -6.84 -5.71 -21.76
C ILE A 316 -6.56 -6.65 -20.57
N PRO A 317 -5.86 -6.20 -19.52
CA PRO A 317 -5.58 -7.05 -18.37
C PRO A 317 -6.85 -7.61 -17.72
N THR A 318 -6.80 -8.87 -17.28
CA THR A 318 -7.89 -9.55 -16.58
C THR A 318 -8.44 -8.71 -15.43
N GLY A 319 -9.76 -8.72 -15.26
CA GLY A 319 -10.44 -7.99 -14.19
C GLY A 319 -10.45 -6.47 -14.35
N THR A 320 -9.91 -5.92 -15.45
CA THR A 320 -9.88 -4.47 -15.72
C THR A 320 -10.79 -4.07 -16.88
N LYS A 321 -10.79 -2.78 -17.22
CA LYS A 321 -11.61 -2.23 -18.30
C LYS A 321 -10.79 -1.48 -19.36
N SER A 322 -11.28 -1.53 -20.60
CA SER A 322 -10.76 -0.73 -21.71
C SER A 322 -11.05 0.77 -21.51
N LEU A 323 -10.16 1.61 -22.04
CA LEU A 323 -10.39 3.05 -22.15
C LEU A 323 -11.44 3.32 -23.25
N THR A 324 -12.70 3.53 -22.85
CA THR A 324 -13.80 3.83 -23.78
C THR A 324 -14.15 5.32 -23.85
N GLN A 325 -13.71 6.10 -22.86
CA GLN A 325 -13.92 7.55 -22.78
C GLN A 325 -12.59 8.24 -22.51
N MET A 326 -12.24 9.26 -23.29
CA MET A 326 -10.99 9.99 -23.08
C MET A 326 -11.03 10.80 -21.77
N PRO A 327 -9.91 10.89 -21.04
CA PRO A 327 -9.79 11.81 -19.92
C PRO A 327 -10.02 13.27 -20.37
N PRO A 328 -10.48 14.16 -19.48
CA PRO A 328 -10.68 15.56 -19.86
C PRO A 328 -9.41 16.18 -20.43
N LYS A 329 -9.58 17.01 -21.46
CA LYS A 329 -8.52 17.62 -22.31
C LYS A 329 -7.80 16.69 -23.27
N PHE A 330 -8.00 15.37 -23.20
CA PHE A 330 -7.49 14.41 -24.18
C PHE A 330 -8.58 14.10 -25.22
N GLN A 331 -8.21 14.07 -26.49
CA GLN A 331 -9.11 13.72 -27.61
C GLN A 331 -8.79 12.32 -28.17
N SER A 332 -7.53 11.89 -28.05
CA SER A 332 -7.10 10.55 -28.42
C SER A 332 -5.87 10.16 -27.61
N ILE A 333 -5.67 8.86 -27.39
CA ILE A 333 -4.47 8.26 -26.80
C ILE A 333 -4.21 6.96 -27.53
N GLN A 334 -3.02 6.80 -28.09
CA GLN A 334 -2.59 5.62 -28.82
C GLN A 334 -1.16 5.25 -28.42
N SER A 335 -0.88 3.95 -28.35
CA SER A 335 0.46 3.40 -28.10
C SER A 335 0.82 2.42 -29.21
N ASN A 336 2.10 2.34 -29.56
CA ASN A 336 2.60 1.41 -30.58
C ASN A 336 2.93 0.00 -30.06
N GLY A 337 2.51 -0.35 -28.83
CA GLY A 337 2.79 -1.64 -28.19
C GLY A 337 1.56 -2.23 -27.52
N GLU A 338 1.79 -3.08 -26.51
CA GLU A 338 0.76 -3.88 -25.80
C GLU A 338 -0.36 -3.06 -25.15
N GLY A 339 -0.19 -1.75 -25.05
CA GLY A 339 -1.13 -0.83 -24.41
C GLY A 339 -0.55 -0.21 -23.15
N ILE A 340 -1.26 0.78 -22.64
CA ILE A 340 -0.87 1.54 -21.44
C ILE A 340 -2.00 1.55 -20.42
N LEU A 341 -1.63 1.75 -19.16
CA LEU A 341 -2.58 2.10 -18.10
C LEU A 341 -2.81 3.62 -18.16
N VAL A 342 -4.08 4.02 -18.18
CA VAL A 342 -4.52 5.42 -18.11
C VAL A 342 -5.31 5.64 -16.83
N SER A 343 -4.79 6.48 -15.94
CA SER A 343 -5.41 6.81 -14.65
C SER A 343 -5.80 8.28 -14.57
N GLN A 344 -6.98 8.55 -14.01
CA GLN A 344 -7.46 9.89 -13.66
C GLN A 344 -7.42 10.05 -12.15
N LEU A 345 -6.48 10.85 -11.66
CA LEU A 345 -6.23 11.10 -10.23
C LEU A 345 -6.82 12.45 -9.81
N VAL A 346 -7.42 12.50 -8.63
CA VAL A 346 -7.87 13.75 -7.99
C VAL A 346 -7.14 13.91 -6.66
N ASN A 347 -6.47 15.05 -6.48
CA ASN A 347 -5.83 15.41 -5.21
C ASN A 347 -6.23 16.85 -4.83
N GLY A 348 -7.17 16.95 -3.89
CA GLY A 348 -7.80 18.23 -3.54
C GLY A 348 -8.46 18.89 -4.76
N LYS A 349 -7.99 20.09 -5.11
CA LYS A 349 -8.49 20.84 -6.28
C LYS A 349 -7.83 20.41 -7.60
N ASN A 350 -6.71 19.69 -7.52
CA ASN A 350 -5.93 19.32 -8.69
C ASN A 350 -6.45 18.02 -9.30
N LYS A 351 -6.44 17.95 -10.63
CA LYS A 351 -6.75 16.74 -11.38
C LYS A 351 -5.58 16.38 -12.28
N TYR A 352 -5.26 15.09 -12.35
CA TYR A 352 -4.15 14.57 -13.13
C TYR A 352 -4.60 13.41 -14.02
N VAL A 353 -3.93 13.27 -15.16
CA VAL A 353 -3.94 12.06 -15.98
C VAL A 353 -2.55 11.45 -15.91
N MET A 354 -2.46 10.18 -15.52
CA MET A 354 -1.21 9.41 -15.50
C MET A 354 -1.28 8.33 -16.56
N LEU A 355 -0.26 8.28 -17.41
CA LEU A 355 -0.04 7.24 -18.41
C LEU A 355 1.10 6.37 -17.93
N VAL A 356 0.93 5.04 -17.88
CA VAL A 356 1.98 4.11 -17.45
C VAL A 356 2.21 3.07 -18.53
N ASN A 357 3.47 2.86 -18.91
CA ASN A 357 3.86 1.73 -19.72
C ASN A 357 3.80 0.46 -18.87
N ARG A 358 2.75 -0.34 -19.10
CA ARG A 358 2.50 -1.61 -18.41
C ARG A 358 3.24 -2.81 -19.01
N SER A 359 4.06 -2.61 -20.04
CA SER A 359 4.93 -3.66 -20.57
C SER A 359 6.16 -3.82 -19.70
N ILE A 360 6.57 -5.06 -19.45
CA ILE A 360 7.82 -5.38 -18.73
C ILE A 360 9.03 -5.41 -19.67
N ASP A 361 8.79 -5.60 -20.97
CA ASP A 361 9.86 -5.82 -21.96
C ASP A 361 10.05 -4.63 -22.91
N ASN A 362 8.95 -3.96 -23.28
CA ASN A 362 8.95 -3.09 -24.45
C ASN A 362 8.80 -1.62 -24.11
N THR A 363 9.67 -0.80 -24.69
CA THR A 363 9.48 0.66 -24.75
C THR A 363 8.30 0.97 -25.66
N GLN A 364 7.42 1.89 -25.25
CA GLN A 364 6.26 2.30 -26.02
C GLN A 364 6.31 3.80 -26.33
N ASN A 365 6.02 4.15 -27.58
CA ASN A 365 5.74 5.51 -28.03
C ASN A 365 4.24 5.76 -27.94
N ILE A 366 3.87 6.74 -27.13
CA ILE A 366 2.48 7.13 -26.89
C ILE A 366 2.24 8.44 -27.64
N THR A 367 1.32 8.41 -28.60
CA THR A 367 0.83 9.59 -29.28
C THR A 367 -0.56 9.93 -28.75
N PHE A 368 -0.78 11.19 -28.38
CA PHE A 368 -2.08 11.66 -27.93
C PHE A 368 -2.37 13.05 -28.47
N TYR A 369 -3.65 13.41 -28.56
CA TYR A 369 -4.06 14.74 -28.99
C TYR A 369 -4.72 15.47 -27.82
N LEU A 370 -4.22 16.67 -27.52
CA LEU A 370 -4.76 17.54 -26.48
C LEU A 370 -5.73 18.55 -27.10
N GLY A 371 -6.96 18.60 -26.60
CA GLY A 371 -7.92 19.66 -26.98
C GLY A 371 -7.58 21.02 -26.35
N GLU A 372 -6.87 21.02 -25.22
CA GLU A 372 -6.47 22.21 -24.48
C GLU A 372 -5.07 22.03 -23.88
N SER A 373 -4.43 23.15 -23.49
CA SER A 373 -3.15 23.06 -22.81
C SER A 373 -3.24 22.38 -21.44
N VAL A 374 -2.22 21.59 -21.13
CA VAL A 374 -2.02 20.90 -19.84
C VAL A 374 -0.63 21.21 -19.30
N LYS A 375 -0.33 20.78 -18.07
CA LYS A 375 1.04 20.81 -17.56
C LYS A 375 1.55 19.39 -17.34
N ARG A 376 2.63 19.01 -18.00
CA ARG A 376 3.35 17.78 -17.69
C ARG A 376 4.09 17.96 -16.36
N ILE A 377 3.92 17.02 -15.45
CA ILE A 377 4.61 16.99 -14.16
C ILE A 377 5.79 16.04 -14.28
N THR A 378 6.96 16.48 -13.83
CA THR A 378 8.15 15.65 -13.71
C THR A 378 8.59 15.61 -12.25
N PRO A 379 9.24 14.52 -11.79
CA PRO A 379 9.67 14.40 -10.40
C PRO A 379 10.68 15.48 -9.99
N PHE A 380 11.64 15.82 -10.87
CA PHE A 380 12.75 16.71 -10.50
C PHE A 380 12.78 18.07 -11.22
N ASN A 381 12.11 18.20 -12.36
CA ASN A 381 12.15 19.41 -13.20
C ASN A 381 10.85 20.24 -13.12
N GLY A 382 9.97 19.94 -12.16
CA GLY A 382 8.75 20.70 -11.91
C GLY A 382 7.64 20.46 -12.94
N GLU A 383 7.07 21.54 -13.47
CA GLU A 383 5.93 21.51 -14.40
C GLU A 383 6.32 22.12 -15.75
N GLU A 384 6.01 21.42 -16.84
CA GLU A 384 6.22 21.87 -18.22
C GLU A 384 4.87 22.08 -18.90
N LYS A 385 4.64 23.24 -19.52
CA LYS A 385 3.38 23.49 -20.26
C LYS A 385 3.40 22.78 -21.60
N LEU A 386 2.36 22.00 -21.89
CA LEU A 386 2.10 21.44 -23.21
C LEU A 386 0.88 22.13 -23.81
N ASN A 387 1.01 22.61 -25.05
CA ASN A 387 -0.09 23.25 -25.77
C ASN A 387 -1.07 22.21 -26.33
N ALA A 388 -2.26 22.68 -26.71
CA ALA A 388 -3.19 21.87 -27.49
C ALA A 388 -2.53 21.38 -28.79
N GLY A 389 -3.00 20.24 -29.30
CA GLY A 389 -2.43 19.59 -30.48
C GLY A 389 -1.84 18.23 -30.19
N ARG A 390 -1.15 17.68 -31.20
CA ARG A 390 -0.51 16.37 -31.13
C ARG A 390 0.71 16.40 -30.22
N GLN A 391 0.80 15.43 -29.33
CA GLN A 391 1.92 15.19 -28.42
C GLN A 391 2.43 13.75 -28.60
N THR A 392 3.72 13.56 -28.33
CA THR A 392 4.35 12.23 -28.31
C THR A 392 5.22 12.10 -27.07
N VAL A 393 5.15 10.96 -26.39
CA VAL A 393 6.06 10.61 -25.30
C VAL A 393 6.52 9.16 -25.43
N THR A 394 7.82 8.93 -25.26
CA THR A 394 8.41 7.59 -25.21
C THR A 394 8.56 7.16 -23.76
N LEU A 395 8.00 6.02 -23.40
CA LEU A 395 8.09 5.44 -22.06
C LEU A 395 8.73 4.07 -22.13
N THR A 396 9.85 3.89 -21.43
CA THR A 396 10.45 2.56 -21.22
C THR A 396 9.58 1.70 -20.28
N PRO A 397 9.82 0.40 -20.16
CA PRO A 397 9.08 -0.48 -19.24
C PRO A 397 8.93 0.07 -17.82
N GLY A 398 7.71 0.04 -17.27
CA GLY A 398 7.39 0.57 -15.93
C GLY A 398 7.46 2.09 -15.77
N ASN A 399 7.86 2.84 -16.81
CA ASN A 399 7.87 4.31 -16.78
C ASN A 399 6.50 4.92 -17.07
N TYR A 400 6.37 6.21 -16.75
CA TYR A 400 5.10 6.92 -16.74
C TYR A 400 5.24 8.38 -17.21
N ALA A 401 4.11 9.00 -17.54
CA ALA A 401 3.97 10.43 -17.72
C ALA A 401 2.74 10.95 -16.97
N ILE A 402 2.85 12.09 -16.29
CA ILE A 402 1.76 12.70 -15.51
C ILE A 402 1.44 14.07 -16.10
N TYR A 403 0.16 14.34 -16.28
CA TYR A 403 -0.35 15.60 -16.81
C TYR A 403 -1.38 16.19 -15.84
N LYS A 404 -1.11 17.37 -15.30
CA LYS A 404 -2.09 18.16 -14.56
C LYS A 404 -3.05 18.83 -15.55
N ILE A 405 -4.33 18.50 -15.42
CA ILE A 405 -5.40 18.99 -16.30
C ILE A 405 -6.25 20.07 -15.64
N LYS A 406 -6.24 20.16 -14.31
CA LYS A 406 -6.88 21.22 -13.52
C LYS A 406 -6.06 21.52 -12.27
#